data_AF-A0A969D0Q2-F1
#
_entry.id   AF-A0A969D0Q2-F1
#
_cell.length_a   1.000
_cell.length_b   1.000
_cell.length_c   1.000
_cell.angle_alpha   90.00
_cell.angle_beta   90.00
_cell.angle_gamma   90.00
#
_symmetry.space_group_name_H-M   'P 1'
#
loop_
_entity.id
_entity.type
_entity.pdbx_description
1 polymer ?
#
loop_
_entity_poly.entity_id
_entity_poly.type
_entity_poly.pdbx_seq_one_letter_code
_entity_poly.pdbx_strand_id
1 'polypeptide(L)'
;MRIVAIIIAGQLAFAAAASAGEVTVGQAGKTFNPADLTVKVGDSVKFNNDDTITHAVLVKGPHESNLGQIKPGDAKSSASTRPAPTTSSAPSIPR
;
A
#
# COMPACT_ATOMS: atom_id res chain seq x y z
N MET A 1 -23.64 -6.11 -48.42
CA MET A 1 -22.81 -7.25 -47.96
C MET A 1 -21.39 -7.00 -48.42
N ARG A 2 -20.36 -6.81 -47.59
CA ARG A 2 -20.17 -7.11 -46.18
C ARG A 2 -19.23 -6.05 -45.62
N ILE A 3 -19.77 -5.26 -44.70
CA ILE A 3 -19.04 -4.40 -43.78
C ILE A 3 -18.24 -5.33 -42.85
N VAL A 4 -17.09 -5.86 -43.27
CA VAL A 4 -16.22 -6.67 -42.37
C VAL A 4 -14.78 -6.67 -42.88
N ALA A 5 -14.10 -5.52 -42.90
CA ALA A 5 -12.64 -5.49 -43.11
C ALA A 5 -11.98 -4.25 -42.48
N ILE A 6 -12.61 -3.70 -41.45
CA ILE A 6 -12.01 -2.68 -40.59
C ILE A 6 -12.10 -3.27 -39.19
N ILE A 7 -11.11 -3.02 -38.33
CA ILE A 7 -10.96 -3.48 -36.94
C ILE A 7 -10.11 -4.77 -36.77
N ILE A 8 -8.87 -4.80 -37.28
CA ILE A 8 -7.78 -5.60 -36.66
C ILE A 8 -6.49 -4.75 -36.56
N ALA A 9 -6.66 -3.44 -36.39
CA ALA A 9 -5.55 -2.50 -36.16
C ALA A 9 -6.01 -1.53 -35.08
N GLY A 10 -5.58 -1.73 -33.83
CA GLY A 10 -5.84 -0.75 -32.77
C GLY A 10 -6.23 -1.29 -31.40
N GLN A 11 -6.11 -2.59 -31.13
CA GLN A 11 -6.23 -3.12 -29.76
C GLN A 11 -4.86 -3.49 -29.20
N LEU A 12 -3.89 -2.57 -29.31
CA LEU A 12 -2.81 -2.55 -28.33
C LEU A 12 -3.41 -1.91 -27.08
N ALA A 13 -4.03 -2.76 -26.26
CA ALA A 13 -4.56 -2.38 -24.97
C ALA A 13 -3.44 -1.67 -24.19
N PHE A 14 -3.60 -0.36 -23.98
CA PHE A 14 -2.84 0.38 -22.99
C PHE A 14 -3.22 -0.21 -21.62
N ALA A 15 -2.49 -1.25 -21.20
CA ALA A 15 -2.45 -1.64 -19.81
C ALA A 15 -1.79 -0.47 -19.07
N ALA A 16 -2.60 0.44 -18.53
CA ALA A 16 -2.12 1.44 -17.60
C ALA A 16 -1.46 0.67 -16.45
N ALA A 17 -0.13 0.76 -16.35
CA ALA A 17 0.60 0.20 -15.23
C ALA A 17 0.03 0.84 -13.96
N ALA A 18 -0.64 0.05 -13.13
CA ALA A 18 -1.07 0.50 -11.82
C ALA A 18 0.19 0.67 -10.97
N SER A 19 0.70 1.90 -10.90
CA SER A 19 1.79 2.25 -9.98
C SER A 19 1.20 2.40 -8.58
N ALA A 20 1.69 1.59 -7.64
CA ALA A 20 1.47 1.84 -6.22
C ALA A 20 2.01 3.22 -5.84
N GLY A 21 1.18 4.08 -5.25
CA GLY A 21 1.63 5.37 -4.74
C GLY A 21 2.49 5.20 -3.49
N GLU A 22 3.43 6.10 -3.24
CA GLU A 22 4.10 6.23 -1.96
C GLU A 22 3.68 7.55 -1.30
N VAL A 23 3.21 7.49 -0.06
CA VAL A 23 2.80 8.66 0.72
C VAL A 23 3.72 8.81 1.92
N THR A 24 4.22 10.02 2.16
CA THR A 24 5.14 10.29 3.28
C THR A 24 4.38 10.77 4.52
N VAL A 25 4.79 10.25 5.68
CA VAL A 25 4.35 10.68 7.01
C VAL A 25 5.58 11.05 7.82
N GLY A 26 5.67 12.31 8.22
CA GLY A 26 6.74 12.81 9.07
C GLY A 26 6.50 12.48 10.54
N GLN A 27 7.59 12.32 11.28
CA GLN A 27 7.60 12.09 12.73
C GLN A 27 8.45 13.19 13.39
N ALA A 28 7.81 14.10 14.10
CA ALA A 28 8.48 15.19 14.81
C ALA A 28 7.70 15.60 16.06
N GLY A 29 8.37 15.97 17.15
CA GLY A 29 7.68 16.45 18.35
C GLY A 29 6.78 15.40 18.99
N LYS A 30 7.10 14.11 18.79
CA LYS A 30 6.29 12.95 19.22
C LYS A 30 4.91 12.84 18.55
N THR A 31 4.71 13.47 17.41
CA THR A 31 3.49 13.37 16.60
C THR A 31 3.79 12.86 15.20
N PHE A 32 2.76 12.35 14.53
CA PHE A 32 2.77 12.05 13.11
C PHE A 32 2.17 13.20 12.32
N ASN A 33 2.74 13.53 11.17
CA ASN A 33 2.20 14.51 10.25
C ASN A 33 2.16 13.96 8.81
N PRO A 34 0.97 13.78 8.20
CA PRO A 34 -0.35 14.06 8.77
C PRO A 34 -0.73 13.08 9.89
N ALA A 35 -1.61 13.51 10.79
CA ALA A 35 -2.14 12.67 11.88
C ALA A 35 -3.12 11.60 11.36
N ASP A 36 -3.87 11.95 10.32
CA ASP A 36 -4.79 11.07 9.61
C ASP A 36 -4.39 10.98 8.14
N LEU A 37 -4.36 9.75 7.62
CA LEU A 37 -4.04 9.50 6.23
C LEU A 37 -4.95 8.42 5.66
N THR A 38 -5.53 8.70 4.49
CA THR A 38 -6.25 7.71 3.69
C THR A 38 -5.38 7.31 2.50
N VAL A 39 -4.98 6.04 2.43
CA VAL A 39 -4.21 5.47 1.31
C VAL A 39 -5.01 4.41 0.59
N LYS A 40 -4.70 4.16 -0.68
CA LYS A 40 -5.33 3.08 -1.43
C LYS A 40 -4.65 1.76 -1.10
N VAL A 41 -5.39 0.68 -1.26
CA VAL A 41 -4.83 -0.66 -1.19
C VAL A 41 -3.74 -0.81 -2.25
N GLY A 42 -2.56 -1.25 -1.84
CA GLY A 42 -1.37 -1.37 -2.68
C GLY A 42 -0.40 -0.21 -2.55
N ASP A 43 -0.80 0.94 -1.98
CA ASP A 43 0.11 2.06 -1.74
C ASP A 43 1.09 1.76 -0.60
N SER A 44 2.24 2.42 -0.60
CA SER A 44 3.20 2.40 0.51
C SER A 44 3.10 3.67 1.33
N VAL A 45 3.26 3.55 2.64
CA VAL A 45 3.42 4.68 3.55
C VAL A 45 4.88 4.73 3.99
N LYS A 46 5.56 5.83 3.68
CA LYS A 46 6.93 6.12 4.08
C LYS A 46 6.92 6.95 5.35
N PHE A 47 7.46 6.40 6.43
CA PHE A 47 7.64 7.12 7.69
C PHE A 47 9.03 7.74 7.73
N ASN A 48 9.07 9.07 7.78
CA ASN A 48 10.27 9.86 7.90
C ASN A 48 10.46 10.31 9.35
N ASN A 49 11.64 10.09 9.90
CA ASN A 49 11.98 10.69 11.18
C ASN A 49 12.56 12.09 10.96
N ASP A 50 11.71 13.10 11.09
CA ASP A 50 12.06 14.51 10.94
C ASP A 50 12.47 15.16 12.28
N ASP A 51 12.70 14.35 13.31
CA ASP A 51 13.11 14.76 14.66
C ASP A 51 14.61 14.50 14.91
N THR A 52 15.09 14.97 16.06
CA THR A 52 16.47 14.77 16.54
C THR A 52 16.63 13.53 17.39
N ILE A 53 15.55 12.81 17.69
CA ILE A 53 15.53 11.59 18.50
C ILE A 53 15.05 10.39 17.69
N THR A 54 15.44 9.19 18.10
CA THR A 54 15.00 7.95 17.45
C THR A 54 13.51 7.70 17.70
N HIS A 55 12.76 7.45 16.62
CA HIS A 55 11.37 7.00 16.67
C HIS A 55 11.23 5.54 16.26
N ALA A 56 10.06 4.97 16.49
CA ALA A 56 9.70 3.66 15.96
C ALA A 56 8.24 3.68 15.49
N VAL A 57 7.92 2.86 14.51
CA VAL A 57 6.56 2.75 13.97
C VAL A 57 6.06 1.32 14.14
N LEU A 58 4.92 1.22 14.83
CA LEU A 58 4.14 -0.01 14.97
C LEU A 58 2.80 0.21 14.29
N VAL A 59 2.57 -0.53 13.21
CA VAL A 59 1.29 -0.58 12.51
C VAL A 59 0.43 -1.66 13.15
N LYS A 60 -0.74 -1.27 13.64
CA LYS A 60 -1.75 -2.18 14.20
C LYS A 60 -2.93 -2.32 13.25
N GLY A 61 -3.44 -3.53 13.09
CA GLY A 61 -4.55 -3.81 12.19
C GLY A 61 -4.60 -5.28 11.78
N PRO A 62 -5.33 -5.63 10.71
CA PRO A 62 -5.39 -7.01 10.21
C PRO A 62 -4.03 -7.56 9.76
N HIS A 63 -3.08 -6.66 9.46
CA HIS A 63 -1.68 -6.98 9.23
C HIS A 63 -0.83 -6.10 10.15
N GLU A 64 -0.39 -6.68 11.27
CA GLU A 64 0.54 -6.00 12.17
C GLU A 64 1.93 -5.94 11.54
N SER A 65 2.59 -4.79 11.67
CA SER A 65 3.96 -4.62 11.19
C SER A 65 4.74 -3.71 12.13
N ASN A 66 5.96 -4.11 12.45
CA ASN A 66 6.89 -3.31 13.25
C ASN A 66 8.08 -2.93 12.37
N LEU A 67 8.22 -1.63 12.08
CA LEU A 67 9.33 -1.12 11.28
C LEU A 67 10.63 -0.97 12.09
N GLY A 68 10.56 -1.16 13.41
CA GLY A 68 11.68 -0.98 14.33
C GLY A 68 12.10 0.48 14.46
N GLN A 69 13.32 0.70 14.95
CA GLN A 69 13.88 2.04 15.16
C GLN A 69 14.17 2.75 13.83
N ILE A 70 13.84 4.03 13.76
CA ILE A 70 14.12 4.96 12.66
C ILE A 70 14.95 6.09 13.28
N LYS A 71 16.22 6.20 12.88
CA LYS A 71 17.12 7.23 13.42
C LYS A 71 16.74 8.61 12.86
N PRO A 72 17.18 9.71 13.49
CA PRO A 72 17.03 11.07 12.94
C PRO A 72 17.45 11.13 11.47
N GLY A 73 16.57 11.61 10.60
CA GLY A 73 16.81 11.75 9.16
C GLY A 73 16.65 10.47 8.33
N ASP A 74 16.46 9.31 8.96
CA ASP A 74 16.16 8.06 8.25
C ASP A 74 14.66 7.96 7.90
N ALA A 75 14.34 7.06 6.97
CA ALA A 75 12.97 6.71 6.62
C ALA A 75 12.77 5.21 6.43
N LYS A 76 11.56 4.72 6.71
CA LYS A 76 11.15 3.34 6.45
C LYS A 76 9.74 3.29 5.87
N SER A 77 9.52 2.39 4.90
CA SER A 77 8.21 2.24 4.25
C SER A 77 7.48 0.98 4.72
N SER A 78 6.16 1.08 4.89
CA SER A 78 5.24 -0.04 5.06
C SER A 78 4.24 -0.08 3.91
N ALA A 79 4.06 -1.24 3.28
CA ALA A 79 3.06 -1.42 2.24
C ALA A 79 1.65 -1.64 2.85
N SER A 80 0.68 -0.87 2.39
CA SER A 80 -0.74 -1.11 2.63
C SER A 80 -1.19 -2.30 1.78
N THR A 81 -0.94 -3.50 2.30
CA THR A 81 -1.21 -4.73 1.55
C THR A 81 -2.70 -5.01 1.56
N ARG A 82 -3.25 -5.40 0.40
CA ARG A 82 -4.62 -5.94 0.29
C ARG A 82 -4.75 -7.09 1.29
N PRO A 83 -5.82 -7.18 2.10
CA PRO A 83 -6.06 -8.39 2.86
C PRO A 83 -5.98 -9.59 1.90
N ALA A 84 -5.23 -10.62 2.28
CA ALA A 84 -5.19 -11.86 1.50
C ALA A 84 -6.64 -12.23 1.14
N PRO A 85 -6.95 -12.53 -0.14
CA PRO A 85 -8.30 -12.96 -0.46
C PRO A 85 -8.62 -14.11 0.48
N THR A 86 -9.66 -13.95 1.30
CA THR A 86 -10.17 -15.02 2.12
C THR A 86 -10.72 -16.05 1.16
N THR A 87 -9.87 -17.00 0.73
CA THR A 87 -10.38 -18.30 0.33
C THR A 87 -10.93 -18.92 1.61
N SER A 88 -12.13 -18.51 1.98
CA SER A 88 -13.02 -19.26 2.87
C SER A 88 -13.38 -20.53 2.11
N SER A 89 -12.46 -21.50 2.09
CA SER A 89 -12.83 -22.89 1.92
C SER A 89 -13.49 -23.28 3.24
N ALA A 90 -14.81 -23.09 3.31
CA ALA A 90 -15.60 -23.63 4.41
C ALA A 90 -15.28 -25.14 4.57
N PRO A 91 -15.07 -25.64 5.80
CA PRO A 91 -14.88 -27.07 6.00
C PRO A 91 -16.17 -27.76 5.57
N SER A 92 -16.08 -28.61 4.54
CA SER A 92 -17.18 -29.50 4.17
C SER A 92 -17.43 -30.45 5.33
N ILE A 93 -18.53 -30.27 6.05
CA ILE A 93 -19.00 -31.23 7.04
C ILE A 93 -19.61 -32.39 6.23
N PRO A 94 -19.04 -33.61 6.25
CA PRO A 94 -19.69 -34.76 5.64
C PRO A 94 -20.98 -35.07 6.42
N ARG A 95 -22.08 -35.26 5.67
CA ARG A 95 -23.36 -35.76 6.19
C ARG A 95 -23.28 -37.24 6.50
#